data_AF-A0A919AX70-F1
#
_entry.id   AF-A0A919AX70-F1
#
_cell.length_a   1.000
_cell.length_b   1.000
_cell.length_c   1.000
_cell.angle_alpha   90.00
_cell.angle_beta   90.00
_cell.angle_gamma   90.00
#
_symmetry.space_group_name_H-M   'P 1'
#
loop_
_entity.id
_entity.type
_entity.pdbx_description
1 polymer ?
#
loop_
_entity_poly.entity_id
_entity_poly.type
_entity_poly.pdbx_seq_one_letter_code
_entity_poly.pdbx_strand_id
1 'polypeptide(L)'
;MTMSTFTSTNTRINDLRRVEESLAMIAPRWSVRILHTLDQDTPLRFTEVKQCLPQMQDPSLSQRLAALADHGLVDRTASGRRPVYYELTERGRDLAPVHDALTAWATACLEHTGHATEAEHAEDALKLISPRHATAVLWALQQNGPMRSGELSREVTPGMSPMVMTSRLRHLGADGLVERVTDSHRSPYRLTPAAHALGPVYTALSAWAAGRPATSAHHPVWAPAHTSQQRSSAPALWKREQRQEQRTVAAAATATSPGTPAFSNATPMPPRTTPAINAQRVAPAWRKVDLFSHGTRTLLTNQALVASGRSR
;
A
#
# COMPACT_ATOMS: atom_id res chain seq x y z
N MET A 1 -23.75 -4.04 23.67
CA MET A 1 -22.94 -4.88 22.75
C MET A 1 -22.70 -4.16 21.40
N THR A 2 -22.42 -2.85 21.43
CA THR A 2 -22.46 -1.95 20.24
C THR A 2 -21.18 -1.16 20.02
N MET A 3 -20.18 -1.25 20.91
CA MET A 3 -18.96 -0.43 20.82
C MET A 3 -17.87 -1.03 19.92
N SER A 4 -17.82 -2.36 19.74
CA SER A 4 -16.77 -3.02 18.94
C SER A 4 -16.99 -2.91 17.42
N THR A 5 -18.23 -2.86 16.95
CA THR A 5 -18.56 -2.72 15.52
C THR A 5 -18.30 -1.30 15.00
N PHE A 6 -18.52 -0.27 15.84
CA PHE A 6 -18.32 1.13 15.46
C PHE A 6 -16.84 1.47 15.23
N THR A 7 -15.95 1.01 16.12
CA THR A 7 -14.51 1.25 15.99
C THR A 7 -13.92 0.58 14.75
N SER A 8 -14.38 -0.65 14.42
CA SER A 8 -13.90 -1.39 13.24
C SER A 8 -14.34 -0.75 11.92
N THR A 9 -15.52 -0.15 11.84
CA THR A 9 -16.00 0.56 10.64
C THR A 9 -15.28 1.90 10.44
N ASN A 10 -15.02 2.64 11.51
CA ASN A 10 -14.34 3.94 11.43
C ASN A 10 -12.87 3.80 10.99
N THR A 11 -12.15 2.80 11.48
CA THR A 11 -10.78 2.49 11.02
C THR A 11 -10.74 2.19 9.52
N ARG A 12 -11.70 1.41 9.00
CA ARG A 12 -11.78 1.06 7.57
C ARG A 12 -11.98 2.27 6.65
N ILE A 13 -12.92 3.16 7.00
CA ILE A 13 -13.21 4.36 6.20
C ILE A 13 -11.99 5.29 6.15
N ASN A 14 -11.30 5.46 7.29
CA ASN A 14 -10.10 6.29 7.36
C ASN A 14 -8.96 5.73 6.50
N ASP A 15 -8.79 4.40 6.47
CA ASP A 15 -7.75 3.77 5.66
C ASP A 15 -8.05 3.87 4.16
N LEU A 16 -9.31 3.68 3.74
CA LEU A 16 -9.72 3.92 2.35
C LEU A 16 -9.38 5.35 1.92
N ARG A 17 -9.76 6.34 2.73
CA ARG A 17 -9.49 7.76 2.43
C ARG A 17 -8.00 8.04 2.31
N ARG A 18 -7.18 7.49 3.22
CA ARG A 18 -5.71 7.62 3.18
C ARG A 18 -5.11 7.02 1.92
N VAL A 19 -5.58 5.84 1.51
CA VAL A 19 -5.13 5.19 0.27
C VAL A 19 -5.51 6.04 -0.94
N GLU A 20 -6.74 6.54 -1.02
CA GLU A 20 -7.18 7.41 -2.12
C GLU A 20 -6.40 8.73 -2.19
N GLU A 21 -6.13 9.37 -1.04
CA GLU A 21 -5.27 10.55 -0.93
C GLU A 21 -3.84 10.24 -1.40
N SER A 22 -3.31 9.07 -1.04
CA SER A 22 -1.97 8.62 -1.45
C SER A 22 -1.87 8.41 -2.94
N LEU A 23 -2.84 7.71 -3.52
CA LEU A 23 -2.96 7.53 -4.96
C LEU A 23 -3.08 8.88 -5.67
N ALA A 24 -3.86 9.83 -5.15
CA ALA A 24 -3.99 11.16 -5.76
C ALA A 24 -2.64 11.92 -5.83
N MET A 25 -1.72 11.68 -4.88
CA MET A 25 -0.38 12.30 -4.88
C MET A 25 0.56 11.66 -5.91
N ILE A 26 0.53 10.33 -6.08
CA ILE A 26 1.54 9.60 -6.87
C ILE A 26 1.05 9.12 -8.26
N ALA A 27 -0.26 9.00 -8.46
CA ALA A 27 -0.87 8.56 -9.71
C ALA A 27 -0.75 9.53 -10.90
N PRO A 28 -0.66 10.86 -10.72
CA PRO A 28 -0.49 11.76 -11.86
C PRO A 28 0.72 11.34 -12.69
N ARG A 29 0.55 11.35 -14.02
CA ARG A 29 1.57 10.90 -14.97
C ARG A 29 2.93 11.54 -14.69
N TRP A 30 4.00 10.76 -14.86
CA TRP A 30 5.41 11.12 -14.64
C TRP A 30 5.86 11.22 -13.18
N SER A 31 4.95 11.14 -12.20
CA SER A 31 5.35 11.27 -10.79
C SER A 31 6.35 10.18 -10.39
N VAL A 32 6.07 8.91 -10.71
CA VAL A 32 6.97 7.78 -10.41
C VAL A 32 8.33 7.97 -11.08
N ARG A 33 8.35 8.36 -12.37
CA ARG A 33 9.60 8.57 -13.12
C ARG A 33 10.45 9.70 -12.55
N ILE A 34 9.83 10.81 -12.14
CA ILE A 34 10.54 11.91 -11.49
C ILE A 34 11.08 11.46 -10.14
N LEU A 35 10.26 10.80 -9.31
CA LEU A 35 10.70 10.33 -7.99
C LEU A 35 11.88 9.36 -8.11
N HIS A 36 11.80 8.40 -9.03
CA HIS A 36 12.91 7.47 -9.31
C HIS A 36 14.16 8.19 -9.83
N THR A 37 14.00 9.24 -10.66
CA THR A 37 15.14 10.06 -11.12
C THR A 37 15.79 10.82 -9.98
N LEU A 38 15.03 11.27 -8.98
CA LEU A 38 15.52 12.02 -7.82
C LEU A 38 16.03 11.10 -6.69
N ASP A 39 15.86 9.79 -6.80
CA ASP A 39 16.32 8.79 -5.83
C ASP A 39 17.82 8.52 -6.00
N GLN A 40 18.61 9.59 -5.84
CA GLN A 40 20.06 9.59 -5.94
C GLN A 40 20.66 10.37 -4.76
N ASP A 41 21.91 10.07 -4.40
CA ASP A 41 22.59 10.71 -3.27
C ASP A 41 22.88 12.21 -3.50
N THR A 42 22.81 12.68 -4.76
CA THR A 42 23.12 14.07 -5.13
C THR A 42 21.88 14.82 -5.61
N PRO A 43 21.56 16.01 -5.07
CA PRO A 43 20.48 16.85 -5.57
C PRO A 43 20.68 17.26 -7.03
N LEU A 44 19.60 17.25 -7.81
CA LEU A 44 19.63 17.54 -9.24
C LEU A 44 19.06 18.93 -9.57
N ARG A 45 19.63 19.58 -10.56
CA ARG A 45 19.07 20.79 -11.19
C ARG A 45 17.97 20.41 -12.16
N PHE A 46 17.12 21.38 -12.49
CA PHE A 46 16.06 21.19 -13.51
C PHE A 46 16.59 20.60 -14.81
N THR A 47 17.73 21.10 -15.31
CA THR A 47 18.36 20.65 -16.56
C THR A 47 18.83 19.21 -16.48
N GLU A 48 19.33 18.77 -15.32
CA GLU A 48 19.80 17.39 -15.10
C GLU A 48 18.61 16.43 -15.03
N VAL A 49 17.55 16.80 -14.30
CA VAL A 49 16.29 16.03 -14.30
C VAL A 49 15.71 15.93 -15.72
N LYS A 50 15.75 17.03 -16.47
CA LYS A 50 15.28 17.07 -17.86
C LYS A 50 16.12 16.18 -18.79
N GLN A 51 17.44 16.10 -18.59
CA GLN A 51 18.32 15.22 -19.35
C GLN A 51 18.01 13.74 -19.10
N CYS A 52 17.62 13.38 -17.87
CA CYS A 52 17.16 12.02 -17.54
C CYS A 52 15.76 11.71 -18.12
N LEU A 53 14.95 12.73 -18.38
CA LEU A 53 13.56 12.59 -18.84
C LEU A 53 13.30 13.35 -20.16
N PRO A 54 14.03 13.04 -21.25
CA PRO A 54 13.98 13.81 -22.49
C PRO A 54 12.60 13.83 -23.16
N GLN A 55 11.78 12.80 -22.94
CA GLN A 55 10.42 12.68 -23.46
C GLN A 55 9.39 13.61 -22.80
N MET A 56 9.71 14.20 -21.65
CA MET A 56 8.79 15.09 -20.93
C MET A 56 8.95 16.53 -21.41
N GLN A 57 7.86 17.27 -21.60
CA GLN A 57 7.93 18.70 -21.94
C GLN A 57 8.26 19.56 -20.70
N ASP A 58 8.99 20.67 -20.89
CA ASP A 58 9.47 21.52 -19.80
C ASP A 58 8.36 22.09 -18.91
N PRO A 59 7.21 22.57 -19.46
CA PRO A 59 6.10 23.01 -18.64
C PRO A 59 5.53 21.89 -17.78
N SER A 60 5.39 20.69 -18.35
CA SER A 60 4.88 19.52 -17.64
C SER A 60 5.82 19.05 -16.53
N LEU A 61 7.13 19.05 -16.79
CA LEU A 61 8.14 18.73 -15.77
C LEU A 61 8.13 19.76 -14.64
N SER A 62 8.10 21.04 -14.97
CA SER A 62 8.06 22.14 -13.98
C SER A 62 6.81 22.06 -13.11
N GLN A 63 5.64 21.89 -13.72
CA GLN A 63 4.37 21.75 -13.01
C GLN A 63 4.36 20.51 -12.12
N ARG A 64 4.99 19.41 -12.55
CA ARG A 64 5.03 18.18 -11.76
C ARG A 64 6.00 18.26 -10.60
N LEU A 65 7.19 18.82 -10.79
CA LEU A 65 8.12 19.09 -9.70
C LEU A 65 7.50 20.02 -8.64
N ALA A 66 6.79 21.06 -9.07
CA ALA A 66 6.07 21.96 -8.16
C ALA A 66 5.01 21.21 -7.34
N ALA A 67 4.17 20.39 -7.99
CA ALA A 67 3.15 19.61 -7.29
C ALA A 67 3.75 18.57 -6.33
N LEU A 68 4.83 17.89 -6.71
CA LEU A 68 5.52 16.95 -5.83
C LEU A 68 6.15 17.66 -4.62
N ALA A 69 6.62 18.90 -4.80
CA ALA A 69 7.08 19.74 -3.70
C ALA A 69 5.93 20.20 -2.79
N ASP A 70 4.78 20.59 -3.36
CA ASP A 70 3.57 20.94 -2.60
C ASP A 70 3.05 19.74 -1.78
N HIS A 71 3.21 18.52 -2.29
CA HIS A 71 2.90 17.27 -1.57
C HIS A 71 3.97 16.87 -0.55
N GLY A 72 5.08 17.61 -0.45
CA GLY A 72 6.18 17.32 0.47
C GLY A 72 6.96 16.06 0.11
N LEU A 73 6.95 15.64 -1.16
CA LEU A 73 7.70 14.48 -1.67
C LEU A 73 9.07 14.87 -2.22
N VAL A 74 9.19 16.10 -2.71
CA VAL A 74 10.42 16.67 -3.28
C VAL A 74 10.74 17.96 -2.55
N ASP A 75 11.97 18.13 -2.10
CA ASP A 75 12.43 19.44 -1.64
C ASP A 75 12.93 20.27 -2.83
N ARG A 76 12.61 21.57 -2.80
CA ARG A 76 13.01 22.54 -3.81
C ARG A 76 13.84 23.62 -3.15
N THR A 77 15.15 23.43 -3.14
CA THR A 77 16.08 24.38 -2.54
C THR A 77 16.48 25.47 -3.55
N ALA A 78 15.90 26.67 -3.38
CA ALA A 78 16.25 27.86 -4.15
C ALA A 78 17.16 28.79 -3.31
N SER A 79 18.48 28.66 -3.45
CA SER A 79 19.44 29.51 -2.72
C SER A 79 19.74 30.82 -3.46
N GLY A 80 18.80 31.76 -3.48
CA GLY A 80 19.03 33.13 -3.98
C GLY A 80 19.50 33.20 -5.44
N ARG A 81 20.72 33.71 -5.69
CA ARG A 81 21.35 33.76 -7.03
C ARG A 81 21.86 32.41 -7.56
N ARG A 82 21.79 31.34 -6.77
CA ARG A 82 22.28 29.99 -7.13
C ARG A 82 21.21 29.19 -7.90
N PRO A 83 21.63 28.18 -8.68
CA PRO A 83 20.70 27.27 -9.35
C PRO A 83 19.78 26.57 -8.33
N VAL A 84 18.54 26.31 -8.75
CA VAL A 84 17.54 25.58 -7.97
C VAL A 84 17.86 24.09 -8.04
N TYR A 85 17.88 23.44 -6.88
CA TYR A 85 18.09 22.00 -6.74
C TYR A 85 16.82 21.30 -6.28
N TYR A 86 16.66 20.05 -6.71
CA TYR A 86 15.58 19.15 -6.38
C TYR A 86 16.15 17.87 -5.78
N GLU A 87 15.56 17.41 -4.69
CA GLU A 87 15.92 16.14 -4.05
C GLU A 87 14.68 15.52 -3.41
N LEU A 88 14.69 14.21 -3.15
CA LEU A 88 13.61 13.58 -2.41
C LEU A 88 13.62 14.02 -0.94
N THR A 89 12.44 14.27 -0.39
CA THR A 89 12.27 14.35 1.07
C THR A 89 12.37 12.95 1.69
N GLU A 90 12.46 12.85 3.01
CA GLU A 90 12.34 11.56 3.71
C GLU A 90 11.02 10.85 3.35
N ARG A 91 9.92 11.59 3.31
CA ARG A 91 8.61 11.08 2.87
C ARG A 91 8.61 10.60 1.42
N GLY A 92 9.34 11.27 0.54
CA GLY A 92 9.52 10.88 -0.86
C GLY A 92 10.31 9.57 -0.99
N ARG A 93 11.38 9.40 -0.21
CA ARG A 93 12.16 8.15 -0.15
C ARG A 93 11.35 6.97 0.40
N ASP A 94 10.49 7.23 1.38
CA ASP A 94 9.59 6.22 1.96
C ASP A 94 8.55 5.66 0.97
N LEU A 95 8.43 6.21 -0.24
CA LEU A 95 7.59 5.64 -1.30
C LEU A 95 8.21 4.44 -2.01
N ALA A 96 9.49 4.15 -1.83
CA ALA A 96 10.16 3.03 -2.53
C ALA A 96 9.38 1.69 -2.39
N PRO A 97 8.93 1.26 -1.19
CA PRO A 97 8.14 0.03 -1.06
C PRO A 97 6.79 0.06 -1.78
N VAL A 98 6.20 1.25 -1.97
CA VAL A 98 4.95 1.42 -2.73
C VAL A 98 5.22 1.19 -4.23
N HIS A 99 6.29 1.78 -4.75
CA HIS A 99 6.70 1.59 -6.15
C HIS A 99 7.06 0.12 -6.41
N ASP A 100 7.84 -0.51 -5.53
CA ASP A 100 8.20 -1.92 -5.64
C ASP A 100 6.96 -2.83 -5.69
N ALA A 101 5.99 -2.57 -4.82
CA ALA A 101 4.74 -3.34 -4.80
C ALA A 101 3.90 -3.14 -6.07
N LEU A 102 3.84 -1.91 -6.60
CA LEU A 102 3.13 -1.60 -7.84
C LEU A 102 3.79 -2.28 -9.05
N THR A 103 5.11 -2.19 -9.15
CA THR A 103 5.90 -2.82 -10.21
C THR A 103 5.77 -4.34 -10.14
N ALA A 104 5.94 -4.94 -8.96
CA ALA A 104 5.80 -6.39 -8.79
C ALA A 104 4.40 -6.88 -9.14
N TRP A 105 3.35 -6.13 -8.75
CA TRP A 105 1.98 -6.47 -9.11
C TRP A 105 1.74 -6.36 -10.62
N ALA A 106 2.18 -5.26 -11.24
CA ALA A 106 2.05 -5.07 -12.69
C ALA A 106 2.77 -6.18 -13.46
N THR A 107 3.99 -6.52 -13.05
CA THR A 107 4.75 -7.62 -13.65
C THR A 107 4.06 -8.98 -13.44
N ALA A 108 3.39 -9.21 -12.33
CA ALA A 108 2.70 -10.49 -12.11
C ALA A 108 1.36 -10.58 -12.85
N CYS A 109 0.65 -9.47 -13.01
CA CYS A 109 -0.78 -9.48 -13.36
C CYS A 109 -1.14 -8.81 -14.69
N LEU A 110 -0.27 -7.96 -15.24
CA LEU A 110 -0.52 -7.28 -16.51
C LEU A 110 0.18 -8.00 -17.65
N GLU A 111 -0.46 -8.01 -18.83
CA GLU A 111 0.18 -8.48 -20.04
C GLU A 111 1.32 -7.53 -20.41
N HIS A 112 2.54 -8.06 -20.52
CA HIS A 112 3.70 -7.26 -20.85
C HIS A 112 3.80 -7.04 -22.35
N THR A 113 3.88 -5.78 -22.77
CA THR A 113 4.14 -5.45 -24.18
C THR A 113 5.61 -5.71 -24.59
N GLY A 114 6.45 -6.23 -23.69
CA GLY A 114 7.90 -6.34 -23.86
C GLY A 114 8.55 -4.96 -23.86
N HIS A 115 9.63 -4.79 -23.08
CA HIS A 115 10.44 -3.54 -22.97
C HIS A 115 9.95 -2.44 -22.00
N ALA A 116 8.93 -2.66 -21.18
CA ALA A 116 8.54 -1.65 -20.18
C ALA A 116 9.51 -1.60 -18.99
N THR A 117 9.87 -0.38 -18.59
CA THR A 117 10.71 -0.11 -17.40
C THR A 117 9.93 -0.32 -16.09
N GLU A 118 10.62 -0.46 -14.96
CA GLU A 118 9.98 -0.60 -13.64
C GLU A 118 9.03 0.55 -13.31
N ALA A 119 9.43 1.79 -13.66
CA ALA A 119 8.60 2.97 -13.47
C ALA A 119 7.36 2.98 -14.39
N GLU A 120 7.47 2.41 -15.60
CA GLU A 120 6.32 2.26 -16.51
C GLU A 120 5.33 1.22 -15.98
N HIS A 121 5.81 0.08 -15.47
CA HIS A 121 4.96 -0.90 -14.79
C HIS A 121 4.23 -0.30 -13.59
N ALA A 122 4.91 0.49 -12.76
CA ALA A 122 4.27 1.18 -11.64
C ALA A 122 3.24 2.22 -12.12
N GLU A 123 3.54 3.00 -13.17
CA GLU A 123 2.58 3.93 -13.78
C GLU A 123 1.36 3.20 -14.35
N ASP A 124 1.54 2.04 -14.99
CA ASP A 124 0.46 1.23 -15.54
C ASP A 124 -0.43 0.67 -14.42
N ALA A 125 0.16 0.16 -13.34
CA ALA A 125 -0.61 -0.22 -12.14
C ALA A 125 -1.43 0.96 -11.59
N LEU A 126 -0.81 2.14 -11.46
CA LEU A 126 -1.48 3.34 -10.96
C LEU A 126 -2.66 3.75 -11.84
N LYS A 127 -2.55 3.64 -13.17
CA LYS A 127 -3.67 3.95 -14.08
C LYS A 127 -4.91 3.09 -13.82
N LEU A 128 -4.74 1.87 -13.32
CA LEU A 128 -5.84 0.95 -13.08
C LEU A 128 -6.52 1.17 -11.72
N ILE A 129 -5.75 1.49 -10.67
CA ILE A 129 -6.27 1.58 -9.30
C ILE A 129 -6.64 3.01 -8.85
N SER A 130 -6.08 4.02 -9.52
CA SER A 130 -6.28 5.45 -9.20
C SER A 130 -7.55 6.11 -9.76
N PRO A 131 -8.21 5.61 -10.82
CA PRO A 131 -9.45 6.22 -11.29
C PRO A 131 -10.49 6.33 -10.17
N ARG A 132 -11.29 7.40 -10.23
CA ARG A 132 -12.26 7.70 -9.17
C ARG A 132 -13.17 6.50 -8.89
N HIS A 133 -13.27 6.17 -7.60
CA HIS A 133 -14.05 5.05 -7.06
C HIS A 133 -13.54 3.64 -7.41
N ALA A 134 -12.41 3.49 -8.12
CA ALA A 134 -11.84 2.16 -8.39
C ALA A 134 -11.50 1.45 -7.08
N THR A 135 -10.67 2.07 -6.23
CA THR A 135 -10.30 1.52 -4.93
C THR A 135 -11.51 1.25 -4.04
N ALA A 136 -12.50 2.15 -3.99
CA ALA A 136 -13.70 1.95 -3.19
C ALA A 136 -14.58 0.77 -3.68
N VAL A 137 -14.71 0.58 -5.00
CA VAL A 137 -15.42 -0.58 -5.58
C VAL A 137 -14.67 -1.87 -5.28
N LEU A 138 -13.35 -1.90 -5.49
CA LEU A 138 -12.51 -3.06 -5.20
C LEU A 138 -12.62 -3.44 -3.71
N TRP A 139 -12.57 -2.45 -2.82
CA TRP A 139 -12.76 -2.62 -1.39
C TRP A 139 -14.14 -3.19 -1.04
N ALA A 140 -15.22 -2.64 -1.62
CA ALA A 140 -16.58 -3.11 -1.35
C ALA A 140 -16.77 -4.58 -1.74
N LEU A 141 -16.21 -4.98 -2.90
CA LEU A 141 -16.22 -6.36 -3.37
C LEU A 141 -15.36 -7.29 -2.51
N GLN A 142 -14.19 -6.84 -2.06
CA GLN A 142 -13.33 -7.62 -1.15
C GLN A 142 -14.04 -7.94 0.17
N GLN A 143 -14.80 -6.98 0.71
CA GLN A 143 -15.44 -7.10 2.01
C GLN A 143 -16.75 -7.86 1.99
N ASN A 144 -17.57 -7.63 0.96
CA ASN A 144 -18.93 -8.15 0.89
C ASN A 144 -19.07 -9.34 -0.08
N GLY A 145 -18.00 -9.70 -0.79
CA GLY A 145 -18.02 -10.74 -1.81
C GLY A 145 -18.74 -10.28 -3.09
N PRO A 146 -19.36 -11.20 -3.86
CA PRO A 146 -20.00 -10.84 -5.11
C PRO A 146 -21.20 -9.91 -4.91
N MET A 147 -21.17 -8.71 -5.52
CA MET A 147 -22.23 -7.69 -5.37
C MET A 147 -22.79 -7.24 -6.72
N ARG A 148 -24.06 -6.87 -6.77
CA ARG A 148 -24.68 -6.28 -7.96
C ARG A 148 -24.31 -4.80 -8.09
N SER A 149 -24.38 -4.27 -9.31
CA SER A 149 -24.11 -2.84 -9.60
C SER A 149 -24.94 -1.89 -8.72
N GLY A 150 -26.23 -2.19 -8.50
CA GLY A 150 -27.10 -1.37 -7.64
C GLY A 150 -26.73 -1.41 -6.15
N GLU A 151 -26.18 -2.52 -5.66
CA GLU A 151 -25.70 -2.67 -4.28
C GLU A 151 -24.39 -1.90 -4.11
N LEU A 152 -23.46 -2.04 -5.05
CA LEU A 152 -22.21 -1.27 -5.09
C LEU A 152 -22.44 0.23 -5.13
N SER A 153 -23.41 0.70 -5.92
CA SER A 153 -23.73 2.12 -6.00
C SER A 153 -24.23 2.68 -4.66
N ARG A 154 -24.94 1.87 -3.86
CA ARG A 154 -25.41 2.28 -2.53
C ARG A 154 -24.30 2.24 -1.48
N GLU A 155 -23.41 1.26 -1.58
CA GLU A 155 -22.30 1.05 -0.65
C GLU A 155 -21.17 2.09 -0.84
N VAL A 156 -20.74 2.32 -2.08
CA VAL A 156 -19.56 3.16 -2.37
C VAL A 156 -19.88 4.65 -2.26
N THR A 157 -21.01 5.10 -2.78
CA THR A 157 -21.41 6.53 -2.71
C THR A 157 -22.92 6.65 -2.82
N PRO A 158 -23.63 6.86 -1.69
CA PRO A 158 -25.06 7.12 -1.69
C PRO A 158 -25.40 8.31 -2.60
N GLY A 159 -26.25 8.10 -3.61
CA GLY A 159 -26.65 9.13 -4.58
C GLY A 159 -25.87 9.13 -5.90
N MET A 160 -24.87 8.26 -6.07
CA MET A 160 -24.25 8.05 -7.39
C MET A 160 -25.26 7.48 -8.39
N SER A 161 -25.23 8.00 -9.63
CA SER A 161 -26.03 7.43 -10.72
C SER A 161 -25.62 5.98 -11.01
N PRO A 162 -26.58 5.04 -11.10
CA PRO A 162 -26.30 3.64 -11.46
C PRO A 162 -25.54 3.47 -12.78
N MET A 163 -25.66 4.43 -13.72
CA MET A 163 -24.91 4.41 -14.97
C MET A 163 -23.41 4.67 -14.77
N VAL A 164 -23.04 5.53 -13.83
CA VAL A 164 -21.63 5.80 -13.50
C VAL A 164 -20.99 4.54 -12.91
N MET A 165 -21.69 3.86 -11.99
CA MET A 165 -21.23 2.58 -11.43
C MET A 165 -21.09 1.51 -12.51
N THR A 166 -22.07 1.40 -13.41
CA THR A 166 -22.02 0.42 -14.52
C THR A 166 -20.88 0.71 -15.50
N SER A 167 -20.61 1.98 -15.80
CA SER A 167 -19.45 2.39 -16.60
C SER A 167 -18.14 2.07 -15.89
N ARG A 168 -18.04 2.33 -14.57
CA ARG A 168 -16.86 2.00 -13.77
C ARG A 168 -16.58 0.51 -13.74
N LEU A 169 -17.59 -0.32 -13.50
CA LEU A 169 -17.48 -1.78 -13.52
C LEU A 169 -17.08 -2.32 -14.89
N ARG A 170 -17.50 -1.65 -15.97
CA ARG A 170 -17.07 -2.01 -17.33
C ARG A 170 -15.59 -1.75 -17.55
N HIS A 171 -15.08 -0.59 -17.11
CA HIS A 171 -13.65 -0.29 -17.19
C HIS A 171 -12.84 -1.28 -16.34
N LEU A 172 -13.21 -1.47 -15.06
CA LEU A 172 -12.55 -2.43 -14.19
C LEU A 172 -12.59 -3.87 -14.73
N GLY A 173 -13.62 -4.23 -15.50
CA GLY A 173 -13.69 -5.52 -16.18
C GLY A 173 -12.83 -5.60 -17.43
N ALA A 174 -12.74 -4.52 -18.22
CA ALA A 174 -11.80 -4.44 -19.33
C ALA A 174 -10.34 -4.48 -18.85
N ASP A 175 -10.08 -3.91 -17.67
CA ASP A 175 -8.79 -3.91 -16.99
C ASP A 175 -8.49 -5.24 -16.27
N GLY A 176 -9.39 -6.23 -16.35
CA GLY A 176 -9.20 -7.55 -15.75
C GLY A 176 -9.22 -7.58 -14.22
N LEU A 177 -9.71 -6.53 -13.54
CA LEU A 177 -9.79 -6.44 -12.08
C LEU A 177 -11.10 -6.99 -11.51
N VAL A 178 -12.18 -6.91 -12.28
CA VAL A 178 -13.51 -7.35 -11.85
C VAL A 178 -14.16 -8.18 -12.94
N GLU A 179 -14.79 -9.27 -12.58
CA GLU A 179 -15.53 -10.11 -13.51
C GLU A 179 -16.98 -10.32 -13.06
N ARG A 180 -17.85 -10.62 -14.02
CA ARG A 180 -19.22 -11.03 -13.70
C ARG A 180 -19.22 -12.52 -13.34
N VAL A 181 -19.98 -12.89 -12.32
CA VAL A 181 -20.12 -14.30 -11.91
C VAL A 181 -20.88 -15.12 -12.96
N THR A 182 -21.73 -14.48 -13.76
CA THR A 182 -22.51 -15.11 -14.84
C THR A 182 -22.73 -14.08 -15.96
N ASP A 183 -23.03 -14.50 -17.18
CA ASP A 183 -23.18 -13.59 -18.33
C ASP A 183 -24.48 -12.76 -18.35
N SER A 184 -25.34 -12.89 -17.33
CA SER A 184 -26.53 -12.05 -17.21
C SER A 184 -26.20 -10.58 -16.90
N HIS A 185 -27.01 -9.65 -17.42
CA HIS A 185 -26.94 -8.23 -17.07
C HIS A 185 -27.25 -7.94 -15.59
N ARG A 186 -27.91 -8.87 -14.89
CA ARG A 186 -28.19 -8.75 -13.46
C ARG A 186 -27.11 -9.40 -12.59
N SER A 187 -26.10 -10.03 -13.18
CA SER A 187 -25.13 -10.83 -12.44
C SER A 187 -24.36 -9.99 -11.41
N PRO A 188 -24.06 -10.57 -10.25
CA PRO A 188 -23.12 -9.98 -9.33
C PRO A 188 -21.72 -9.95 -9.97
N TYR A 189 -20.94 -8.96 -9.56
CA TYR A 189 -19.54 -8.78 -9.91
C TYR A 189 -18.68 -9.30 -8.77
N ARG A 190 -17.53 -9.90 -9.08
CA ARG A 190 -16.52 -10.35 -8.11
C ARG A 190 -15.12 -9.92 -8.54
N LEU A 191 -14.19 -9.91 -7.60
CA LEU A 191 -12.78 -9.65 -7.88
C LEU A 191 -12.13 -10.81 -8.64
N THR A 192 -11.27 -10.49 -9.60
CA THR A 192 -10.41 -11.47 -10.28
C THR A 192 -9.17 -11.80 -9.43
N PRO A 193 -8.38 -12.84 -9.78
CA PRO A 193 -7.11 -13.10 -9.11
C PRO A 193 -6.14 -11.90 -9.13
N ALA A 194 -6.11 -11.15 -10.25
CA ALA A 194 -5.30 -9.95 -10.39
C ALA A 194 -5.67 -8.87 -9.36
N ALA A 195 -6.97 -8.62 -9.17
CA ALA A 195 -7.41 -7.68 -8.14
C ALA A 195 -7.04 -8.17 -6.73
N HIS A 196 -7.24 -9.45 -6.41
CA HIS A 196 -6.83 -9.98 -5.09
C HIS A 196 -5.33 -9.80 -4.83
N ALA A 197 -4.50 -9.87 -5.87
CA ALA A 197 -3.06 -9.65 -5.77
C ALA A 197 -2.64 -8.20 -5.43
N LEU A 198 -3.56 -7.22 -5.40
CA LEU A 198 -3.27 -5.83 -5.00
C LEU A 198 -2.99 -5.65 -3.49
N GLY A 199 -3.06 -6.72 -2.69
CA GLY A 199 -2.87 -6.64 -1.24
C GLY A 199 -1.58 -6.00 -0.76
N PRO A 200 -0.42 -6.38 -1.31
CA PRO A 200 0.85 -5.72 -1.01
C PRO A 200 0.85 -4.23 -1.38
N VAL A 201 0.22 -3.86 -2.50
CA VAL A 201 0.10 -2.45 -2.94
C VAL A 201 -0.69 -1.63 -1.92
N TYR A 202 -1.89 -2.09 -1.55
CA TYR A 202 -2.72 -1.40 -0.56
C TYR A 202 -2.09 -1.39 0.83
N THR A 203 -1.33 -2.43 1.17
CA THR A 203 -0.54 -2.50 2.40
C THR A 203 0.54 -1.41 2.42
N ALA A 204 1.35 -1.32 1.36
CA ALA A 204 2.40 -0.32 1.25
C ALA A 204 1.83 1.11 1.28
N LEU A 205 0.75 1.37 0.51
CA LEU A 205 0.07 2.68 0.50
C LEU A 205 -0.46 3.06 1.88
N SER A 206 -1.11 2.14 2.59
CA SER A 206 -1.65 2.40 3.93
C SER A 206 -0.55 2.62 4.96
N ALA A 207 0.55 1.86 4.89
CA ALA A 207 1.71 2.04 5.76
C ALA A 207 2.36 3.41 5.53
N TRP A 208 2.62 3.75 4.26
CA TRP A 208 3.19 5.03 3.88
C TRP A 208 2.31 6.21 4.29
N ALA A 209 1.00 6.14 4.02
CA ALA A 209 0.04 7.18 4.42
C ALA A 209 -0.03 7.38 5.94
N ALA A 210 0.27 6.34 6.71
CA ALA A 210 0.34 6.39 8.17
C ALA A 210 1.72 6.81 8.71
N GLY A 211 2.70 7.07 7.84
CA GLY A 211 4.08 7.36 8.22
C GLY A 211 4.77 6.17 8.89
N ARG A 212 4.40 4.94 8.53
CA ARG A 212 5.00 3.72 9.09
C ARG A 212 5.89 3.07 8.04
N PRO A 213 7.02 2.45 8.44
CA PRO A 213 7.77 1.60 7.52
C PRO A 213 6.86 0.46 7.04
N ALA A 214 6.92 0.15 5.74
CA ALA A 214 6.08 -0.86 5.09
C ALA A 214 6.30 -2.30 5.62
N THR A 215 7.30 -2.51 6.47
CA THR A 215 7.86 -3.82 6.86
C THR A 215 6.95 -4.69 7.74
N SER A 216 5.82 -4.23 8.30
CA SER A 216 5.16 -5.04 9.36
C SER A 216 3.64 -4.95 9.55
N ALA A 217 2.84 -4.49 8.59
CA ALA A 217 1.39 -4.49 8.79
C ALA A 217 0.62 -4.87 7.53
N HIS A 218 -0.03 -6.04 7.53
CA HIS A 218 -1.01 -6.40 6.50
C HIS A 218 -2.14 -5.36 6.44
N HIS A 219 -2.58 -4.98 5.24
CA HIS A 219 -3.72 -4.09 5.09
C HIS A 219 -4.95 -4.68 5.80
N PRO A 220 -5.68 -3.94 6.64
CA PRO A 220 -6.77 -4.51 7.46
C PRO A 220 -7.92 -5.12 6.65
N VAL A 221 -8.06 -4.73 5.39
CA VAL A 221 -9.07 -5.23 4.45
C VAL A 221 -8.49 -6.11 3.35
N TRP A 222 -7.21 -5.92 3.02
CA TRP A 222 -6.55 -6.59 1.90
C TRP A 222 -5.41 -7.48 2.36
N ALA A 223 -5.39 -7.83 3.65
CA ALA A 223 -4.51 -8.85 4.17
C ALA A 223 -4.64 -10.07 3.26
N PRO A 224 -3.53 -10.72 2.92
CA PRO A 224 -3.60 -11.95 2.16
C PRO A 224 -4.68 -12.81 2.80
N ALA A 225 -5.50 -13.47 1.98
CA ALA A 225 -6.15 -14.68 2.44
C ALA A 225 -5.01 -15.63 2.81
N HIS A 226 -4.44 -15.49 4.01
CA HIS A 226 -3.65 -16.53 4.60
C HIS A 226 -4.60 -17.71 4.58
N THR A 227 -4.26 -18.66 3.72
CA THR A 227 -4.49 -20.08 3.87
C THR A 227 -5.22 -20.34 5.18
N SER A 228 -6.42 -20.90 5.09
CA SER A 228 -7.20 -21.48 6.19
C SER A 228 -6.45 -22.55 7.01
N GLN A 229 -5.13 -22.60 6.92
CA GLN A 229 -4.19 -23.50 7.56
C GLN A 229 -3.72 -22.96 8.91
N GLN A 230 -4.66 -22.44 9.72
CA GLN A 230 -4.53 -22.44 11.18
C GLN A 230 -5.90 -22.22 11.87
N ARG A 231 -6.98 -22.82 11.34
CA ARG A 231 -8.01 -23.37 12.23
C ARG A 231 -7.57 -24.76 12.64
N SER A 232 -6.57 -24.79 13.52
CA SER A 232 -6.19 -25.97 14.28
C SER A 232 -7.38 -26.34 15.17
N SER A 233 -8.29 -27.16 14.66
CA SER A 233 -9.17 -28.12 15.36
C SER A 233 -10.17 -28.69 14.36
N ALA A 234 -9.74 -29.57 13.45
CA ALA A 234 -10.66 -30.52 12.85
C ALA A 234 -11.30 -31.39 13.96
N PRO A 235 -12.58 -31.82 13.84
CA PRO A 235 -13.31 -32.53 14.89
C PRO A 235 -12.56 -33.79 15.32
N ALA A 236 -12.74 -34.21 16.58
CA ALA A 236 -12.07 -35.33 17.24
C ALA A 236 -12.25 -36.74 16.59
N LEU A 237 -12.70 -36.83 15.34
CA LEU A 237 -13.02 -38.08 14.64
C LEU A 237 -11.82 -38.72 13.93
N TRP A 238 -10.82 -37.96 13.48
CA TRP A 238 -9.65 -38.52 12.77
C TRP A 238 -8.50 -38.96 13.70
N LYS A 239 -8.53 -38.57 14.99
CA LYS A 239 -7.58 -39.06 16.01
C LYS A 239 -7.84 -40.52 16.45
N ARG A 240 -8.99 -41.12 16.09
CA ARG A 240 -9.28 -42.54 16.38
C ARG A 240 -8.60 -43.48 15.38
N GLU A 241 -8.60 -43.14 14.09
CA GLU A 241 -7.99 -43.99 13.05
C GLU A 241 -6.46 -44.09 13.20
N GLN A 242 -5.76 -42.99 13.47
CA GLN A 242 -4.31 -43.03 13.68
C GLN A 242 -3.90 -43.76 14.98
N ARG A 243 -4.75 -43.75 16.02
CA ARG A 243 -4.50 -44.50 17.26
C ARG A 243 -4.75 -46.01 17.06
N GLN A 244 -5.52 -46.40 16.03
CA GLN A 244 -5.79 -47.78 15.66
C GLN A 244 -4.69 -48.34 14.75
N GLU A 245 -4.16 -47.53 13.83
CA GLU A 245 -2.98 -47.87 13.01
C GLU A 245 -1.68 -47.96 13.84
N GLN A 246 -1.51 -47.12 14.87
CA GLN A 246 -0.36 -47.24 15.77
C GLN A 246 -0.47 -48.43 16.73
N ARG A 247 -1.69 -48.90 17.03
CA ARG A 247 -1.91 -50.12 17.83
C ARG A 247 -1.61 -51.41 17.07
N THR A 248 -1.80 -51.44 15.75
CA THR A 248 -1.49 -52.63 14.92
C THR A 248 0.01 -52.77 14.67
N VAL A 249 0.76 -51.67 14.60
CA VAL A 249 2.24 -51.71 14.47
C VAL A 249 2.92 -52.04 15.82
N ALA A 250 2.33 -51.65 16.95
CA ALA A 250 2.85 -51.98 18.28
C ALA A 250 2.53 -53.41 18.76
N ALA A 251 1.53 -54.09 18.16
CA ALA A 251 1.17 -55.47 18.50
C ALA A 251 2.05 -56.53 17.81
N ALA A 252 2.85 -56.16 16.79
CA ALA A 252 3.70 -57.07 16.03
C ALA A 252 5.17 -57.14 16.53
N ALA A 253 5.54 -56.40 17.58
CA ALA A 253 6.91 -56.34 18.10
C ALA A 253 7.07 -57.01 19.47
N THR A 254 6.27 -58.03 19.77
CA THR A 254 6.46 -58.87 20.96
C THR A 254 7.20 -60.15 20.58
N ALA A 255 8.53 -60.09 20.51
CA ALA A 255 9.38 -61.25 20.77
C ALA A 255 10.84 -60.82 20.97
N THR A 256 11.38 -61.21 22.13
CA THR A 256 12.80 -61.43 22.42
C THR A 256 13.61 -60.25 23.00
N SER A 257 13.64 -60.21 24.34
CA SER A 257 14.81 -59.85 25.17
C SER A 257 15.61 -61.15 25.49
N PRO A 258 16.88 -61.15 25.97
CA PRO A 258 17.41 -60.26 27.02
C PRO A 258 18.91 -59.87 26.96
N GLY A 259 19.31 -58.95 27.85
CA GLY A 259 20.70 -58.82 28.33
C GLY A 259 21.15 -57.41 28.77
N THR A 260 21.18 -57.14 30.07
CA THR A 260 21.83 -55.98 30.75
C THR A 260 23.03 -56.52 31.55
N PRO A 261 24.18 -55.82 31.73
CA PRO A 261 24.38 -54.80 32.79
C PRO A 261 25.31 -53.62 32.36
N ALA A 262 25.16 -52.36 32.77
CA ALA A 262 25.43 -51.66 34.06
C ALA A 262 26.59 -50.64 33.92
N PHE A 263 26.60 -49.63 34.81
CA PHE A 263 27.58 -48.52 35.03
C PHE A 263 27.43 -47.29 34.12
N SER A 264 27.63 -46.04 34.56
CA SER A 264 27.75 -45.40 35.89
C SER A 264 27.64 -43.87 35.70
N ASN A 265 27.46 -43.15 36.82
CA ASN A 265 27.18 -41.73 37.02
C ASN A 265 28.07 -40.69 36.30
N ALA A 266 27.50 -39.51 36.00
CA ALA A 266 28.04 -38.20 36.39
C ALA A 266 27.04 -37.04 36.19
N THR A 267 27.01 -36.12 37.14
CA THR A 267 26.41 -34.75 37.17
C THR A 267 27.41 -33.90 38.02
N PRO A 268 27.39 -32.56 38.16
CA PRO A 268 26.77 -31.42 37.45
C PRO A 268 27.77 -30.26 37.12
N MET A 269 27.25 -29.10 36.68
CA MET A 269 27.65 -27.69 36.99
C MET A 269 27.91 -26.71 35.81
N PRO A 270 27.71 -25.37 36.02
CA PRO A 270 27.16 -24.41 35.04
C PRO A 270 28.12 -23.20 34.83
N PRO A 271 27.66 -21.93 34.81
CA PRO A 271 27.26 -21.14 33.63
C PRO A 271 28.27 -20.03 33.28
N ARG A 272 28.11 -19.35 32.14
CA ARG A 272 28.67 -18.00 31.94
C ARG A 272 27.65 -17.03 31.35
N THR A 273 27.77 -15.82 31.88
CA THR A 273 26.83 -14.72 31.91
C THR A 273 27.30 -13.60 30.98
N THR A 274 26.35 -12.94 30.29
CA THR A 274 26.32 -11.49 29.90
C THR A 274 27.39 -10.91 28.93
N PRO A 275 27.20 -9.69 28.33
CA PRO A 275 26.02 -8.80 28.34
C PRO A 275 25.58 -8.17 26.98
N ALA A 276 24.35 -7.63 27.02
CA ALA A 276 23.83 -6.38 26.45
C ALA A 276 24.20 -5.92 25.03
N ILE A 277 23.18 -5.77 24.18
CA ILE A 277 22.96 -4.52 23.43
C ILE A 277 21.49 -4.14 23.56
N ASN A 278 21.26 -3.13 24.41
CA ASN A 278 20.07 -2.32 24.43
C ASN A 278 20.07 -1.43 23.17
N ALA A 279 19.13 -1.67 22.27
CA ALA A 279 18.80 -0.73 21.22
C ALA A 279 17.29 -0.43 21.29
N GLN A 280 16.90 0.27 22.35
CA GLN A 280 15.73 1.15 22.29
C GLN A 280 15.97 2.20 21.18
N ARG A 281 15.69 1.84 19.92
CA ARG A 281 15.40 2.82 18.87
C ARG A 281 13.90 3.02 18.87
N VAL A 282 13.47 3.97 19.69
CA VAL A 282 12.14 4.57 19.54
C VAL A 282 12.11 5.19 18.15
N ALA A 283 11.38 4.57 17.22
CA ALA A 283 11.12 5.14 15.91
C ALA A 283 10.34 6.47 16.08
N PRO A 284 10.70 7.55 15.37
CA PRO A 284 9.91 8.77 15.44
C PRO A 284 8.57 8.50 14.74
N ALA A 285 7.50 8.41 15.53
CA ALA A 285 6.16 8.60 15.02
C ALA A 285 6.08 10.02 14.46
N TRP A 286 5.88 10.15 13.14
CA TRP A 286 5.60 11.43 12.51
C TRP A 286 4.57 12.18 13.34
N ARG A 287 4.91 13.41 13.75
CA ARG A 287 3.97 14.24 14.51
C ARG A 287 2.76 14.50 13.62
N LYS A 288 1.57 14.22 14.16
CA LYS A 288 0.25 14.50 13.54
C LYS A 288 -0.02 15.99 13.24
N VAL A 289 0.90 16.89 13.58
CA VAL A 289 0.69 18.33 13.46
C VAL A 289 1.13 18.71 12.05
N ASP A 290 0.17 19.25 11.28
CA ASP A 290 0.29 19.81 9.92
C ASP A 290 0.06 18.87 8.70
N LEU A 291 -0.55 17.70 8.88
CA LEU A 291 -0.96 16.86 7.73
C LEU A 291 -2.01 17.52 6.79
N PHE A 292 -2.66 18.61 7.22
CA PHE A 292 -3.73 19.29 6.46
C PHE A 292 -3.78 20.82 6.64
N SER A 293 -2.69 21.47 7.06
CA SER A 293 -2.71 22.90 7.42
C SER A 293 -1.63 23.72 6.70
N HIS A 294 -1.60 23.64 5.37
CA HIS A 294 -0.96 24.68 4.56
C HIS A 294 -2.00 25.33 3.63
N GLY A 295 -2.93 26.04 4.27
CA GLY A 295 -3.72 27.10 3.66
C GLY A 295 -3.25 28.44 4.21
N THR A 296 -2.81 29.32 3.33
CA THR A 296 -2.48 30.75 3.54
C THR A 296 -1.26 31.05 4.42
N ARG A 297 -0.07 31.09 3.80
CA ARG A 297 1.00 31.98 4.29
C ARG A 297 0.73 33.37 3.73
N THR A 298 0.22 34.21 4.61
CA THR A 298 0.03 35.65 4.53
C THR A 298 1.11 36.34 3.69
N LEU A 299 0.71 36.95 2.57
CA LEU A 299 1.43 38.07 1.97
C LEU A 299 1.31 39.25 2.93
N LEU A 300 2.34 39.50 3.71
CA LEU A 300 2.53 40.79 4.36
C LEU A 300 3.84 41.40 3.87
N THR A 301 3.74 42.69 3.56
CA THR A 301 4.79 43.70 3.40
C THR A 301 5.23 44.01 1.96
N ASN A 302 4.54 44.96 1.31
CA ASN A 302 5.08 46.31 1.10
C ASN A 302 4.14 47.16 0.21
N GLN A 303 3.34 48.04 0.80
CA GLN A 303 3.04 49.36 0.21
C GLN A 303 2.79 50.36 1.34
N ALA A 304 3.79 51.18 1.62
CA ALA A 304 3.64 52.45 2.31
C ALA A 304 4.36 53.52 1.47
N LEU A 305 3.76 54.71 1.44
CA LEU A 305 4.13 55.96 0.75
C LEU A 305 3.81 56.06 -0.75
N VAL A 306 2.66 56.66 -1.07
CA VAL A 306 2.59 58.07 -1.51
C VAL A 306 1.30 58.70 -0.97
N ALA A 307 1.45 59.67 -0.07
CA ALA A 307 0.38 60.57 0.36
C ALA A 307 0.73 61.99 -0.10
N SER A 308 -0.07 62.55 -1.01
CA SER A 308 -0.33 64.00 -1.25
C SER A 308 -1.04 64.13 -2.61
N GLY A 309 -2.19 64.76 -2.81
CA GLY A 309 -3.10 65.49 -1.94
C GLY A 309 -4.26 66.08 -2.77
N ARG A 310 -5.40 66.27 -2.11
CA ARG A 310 -6.48 67.26 -2.32
C ARG A 310 -7.14 67.45 -3.70
N SER A 311 -8.42 67.05 -3.75
CA SER A 311 -9.60 67.92 -3.83
C SER A 311 -9.59 69.12 -4.80
N ARG A 312 -10.27 68.97 -5.93
CA ARG A 312 -11.49 69.70 -6.32
C ARG A 312 -12.10 69.06 -7.57
#